data_AF-A0A352J785-F1
#
_entry.id   AF-A0A352J785-F1
#
_cell.length_a   1.000
_cell.length_b   1.000
_cell.length_c   1.000
_cell.angle_alpha   90.00
_cell.angle_beta   90.00
_cell.angle_gamma   90.00
#
_symmetry.space_group_name_H-M   'P 1'
#
loop_
_entity.id
_entity.type
_entity.pdbx_description
1 polymer ?
#
loop_
_entity_poly.entity_id
_entity_poly.type
_entity_poly.pdbx_seq_one_letter_code
_entity_poly.pdbx_strand_id
1 'polypeptide(L)'
;GYGLSETTATVSCFLEKGFTIGTVGKVMPEVEVKIGTNDEILVKGKTVMKGYYKKPVETAAVFTEDGFFRTGDAGRLTGNNEIILTERIKDLYKTSNGKYIAPQMIETRMTEDKFIDQIAVIGDERKFVSALIVPDFGHLKQYALEHQIPCGSNE
;
A
#
# COMPACT_ATOMS: atom_id res chain seq x y z
N GLY A 1 9.74 -2.36 2.14
CA GLY A 1 10.07 -1.05 2.72
C GLY A 1 9.02 -0.06 2.30
N TYR A 2 8.82 1.00 3.07
CA TYR A 2 7.80 2.01 2.81
C TYR A 2 8.38 3.41 2.95
N GLY A 3 7.87 4.33 2.13
CA GLY A 3 8.09 5.76 2.25
C GLY A 3 7.59 6.52 1.03
N LEU A 4 7.72 7.84 1.08
CA LEU A 4 7.18 8.78 0.11
C LEU A 4 8.29 9.70 -0.42
N SER A 5 8.01 10.41 -1.51
CA SER A 5 8.89 11.49 -1.99
C SER A 5 9.09 12.56 -0.90
N GLU A 6 8.03 12.88 -0.17
CA GLU A 6 8.00 13.82 0.94
C GLU A 6 8.81 13.36 2.16
N THR A 7 9.19 12.08 2.24
CA THR A 7 10.00 11.54 3.34
C THR A 7 11.41 11.18 2.91
N THR A 8 11.88 11.71 1.77
CA THR A 8 13.20 11.37 1.20
C THR A 8 13.36 9.85 1.04
N ALA A 9 12.37 9.25 0.35
CA ALA A 9 12.28 7.83 0.00
C ALA A 9 11.91 6.85 1.12
N THR A 10 12.63 6.78 2.24
CA THR A 10 12.49 5.65 3.18
C THR A 10 12.04 6.07 4.57
N VAL A 11 10.90 5.55 5.01
CA VAL A 11 10.38 5.61 6.39
C VAL A 11 10.65 4.30 7.12
N SER A 12 10.46 3.17 6.46
CA SER A 12 10.73 1.84 7.00
C SER A 12 11.39 0.90 5.99
N CYS A 13 12.23 -0.01 6.48
CA CYS A 13 12.89 -1.00 5.65
C CYS A 13 12.89 -2.38 6.31
N PHE A 14 13.04 -3.43 5.50
CA PHE A 14 13.25 -4.76 6.05
C PHE A 14 14.71 -4.91 6.48
N LEU A 15 14.90 -5.54 7.63
CA LEU A 15 16.21 -6.02 8.04
C LEU A 15 16.60 -7.24 7.19
N GLU A 16 17.91 -7.49 7.05
CA GLU A 16 18.42 -8.65 6.32
C GLU A 16 17.90 -9.98 6.89
N LYS A 17 17.65 -10.03 8.21
CA LYS A 17 17.13 -11.20 8.92
C LYS A 17 16.08 -10.78 9.96
N GLY A 18 15.15 -11.69 10.23
CA GLY A 18 14.13 -11.49 11.27
C GLY A 18 13.05 -10.48 10.91
N PHE A 19 12.74 -10.31 9.62
CA PHE A 19 11.62 -9.49 9.19
C PHE A 19 10.29 -10.23 9.37
N THR A 20 9.25 -9.48 9.70
CA THR A 20 7.89 -10.01 9.84
C THR A 20 7.14 -9.90 8.52
N ILE A 21 6.66 -11.03 8.00
CA ILE A 21 5.81 -11.09 6.79
C ILE A 21 4.50 -10.34 7.05
N GLY A 22 4.02 -9.60 6.05
CA GLY A 22 2.82 -8.76 6.16
C GLY A 22 3.05 -7.38 6.79
N THR A 23 4.29 -7.04 7.12
CA THR A 23 4.71 -5.67 7.46
C THR A 23 5.39 -5.02 6.26
N VAL A 24 5.56 -3.70 6.27
CA VAL A 24 6.40 -2.94 5.33
C VAL A 24 7.78 -2.62 5.91
N GLY A 25 8.18 -3.35 6.95
CA GLY A 25 9.48 -3.26 7.60
C GLY A 25 9.50 -2.43 8.88
N LYS A 26 10.68 -2.34 9.48
CA LYS A 26 10.95 -1.62 10.72
C LYS A 26 11.21 -0.14 10.44
N VAL A 27 10.70 0.73 11.29
CA VAL A 27 10.92 2.18 11.19
C VAL A 27 12.42 2.49 11.25
N MET A 28 12.88 3.39 10.37
CA MET A 28 14.27 3.80 10.30
C MET A 28 14.73 4.50 11.59
N PRO A 29 16.02 4.42 11.96
CA PRO A 29 16.58 5.19 13.06
C PRO A 29 16.32 6.70 12.88
N GLU A 30 16.08 7.41 13.98
CA GLU A 30 15.79 8.86 13.99
C GLU A 30 14.50 9.28 13.26
N VAL A 31 13.66 8.33 12.82
CA VAL A 31 12.32 8.58 12.31
C VAL A 31 11.30 8.20 13.38
N GLU A 32 10.46 9.16 13.74
CA GLU A 32 9.32 8.96 14.63
C GLU A 32 8.07 8.69 13.80
N VAL A 33 7.37 7.61 14.13
CA VAL A 33 6.10 7.24 13.50
C VAL A 33 5.05 7.12 14.58
N LYS A 34 3.89 7.75 14.35
CA LYS A 34 2.70 7.59 15.19
C LYS A 34 1.48 7.31 14.33
N ILE A 35 0.48 6.66 14.92
CA ILE A 35 -0.81 6.43 14.27
C ILE A 35 -1.78 7.51 14.76
N GLY A 36 -2.35 8.26 13.82
CA GLY A 36 -3.29 9.35 14.06
C GLY A 36 -4.75 8.92 13.90
N THR A 37 -5.62 9.89 13.65
CA THR A 37 -7.04 9.66 13.38
C THR A 37 -7.22 8.86 12.08
N ASN A 38 -8.22 7.97 12.03
CA ASN A 38 -8.48 7.06 10.89
C ASN A 38 -7.27 6.18 10.55
N ASP A 39 -6.52 5.78 11.57
CA ASP A 39 -5.32 4.97 11.45
C ASP A 39 -4.23 5.59 10.55
N GLU A 40 -4.26 6.91 10.34
CA GLU A 40 -3.29 7.60 9.48
C GLU A 40 -1.86 7.47 10.04
N ILE A 41 -0.93 7.03 9.22
CA ILE A 41 0.49 6.98 9.53
C ILE A 41 1.03 8.42 9.48
N LEU A 42 1.54 8.89 10.61
CA LEU A 42 2.12 10.22 10.75
C LEU A 42 3.63 10.08 10.99
N VAL A 43 4.43 10.84 10.25
CA VAL A 43 5.89 10.70 10.23
C VAL A 43 6.57 12.00 10.64
N LYS A 44 7.57 11.92 11.49
CA LYS A 44 8.43 13.06 11.87
C LYS A 44 9.88 12.63 11.87
N GLY A 45 10.76 13.45 11.31
CA GLY A 45 12.18 13.15 11.23
C GLY A 45 12.89 14.09 10.27
N LYS A 46 14.22 14.05 10.26
CA LYS A 46 15.05 14.89 9.37
C LYS A 46 14.88 14.57 7.88
N THR A 47 14.32 13.39 7.58
CA THR A 47 14.04 12.93 6.22
C THR A 47 12.75 13.52 5.65
N VAL A 48 11.88 14.10 6.48
CA VAL A 48 10.64 14.74 6.04
C VAL A 48 10.95 16.07 5.35
N MET A 49 10.24 16.33 4.24
CA MET A 49 10.38 17.54 3.44
C MET A 49 10.15 18.80 4.27
N LYS A 50 10.70 19.92 3.79
CA LYS A 50 10.39 21.24 4.36
C LYS A 50 9.03 21.78 3.94
N GLY A 51 8.47 21.24 2.85
CA GLY A 51 7.22 21.68 2.26
C GLY A 51 7.26 21.67 0.74
N TYR A 52 6.09 21.95 0.16
CA TYR A 52 5.90 22.03 -1.27
C TYR A 52 6.35 23.40 -1.83
N TYR A 53 7.05 23.39 -2.96
CA TYR A 53 7.59 24.60 -3.57
C TYR A 53 6.47 25.60 -3.94
N LYS A 54 6.58 26.83 -3.43
CA LYS A 54 5.61 27.93 -3.63
C LYS A 54 4.16 27.60 -3.22
N LYS A 55 3.99 26.65 -2.30
CA LYS A 55 2.67 26.17 -1.83
C LYS A 55 2.59 26.17 -0.30
N PRO A 56 2.59 27.35 0.35
CA PRO A 56 2.63 27.45 1.81
C PRO A 56 1.35 26.96 2.48
N VAL A 57 0.18 27.12 1.84
CA VAL A 57 -1.11 26.67 2.38
C VAL A 57 -1.18 25.14 2.39
N GLU A 58 -0.83 24.50 1.27
CA GLU A 58 -0.80 23.05 1.16
C GLU A 58 0.29 22.44 2.05
N THR A 59 1.43 23.13 2.18
CA THR A 59 2.48 22.73 3.14
C THR A 59 1.94 22.75 4.56
N ALA A 60 1.30 23.83 4.99
CA ALA A 60 0.74 23.90 6.34
C ALA A 60 -0.34 22.83 6.59
N ALA A 61 -1.15 22.50 5.57
CA ALA A 61 -2.21 21.52 5.68
C ALA A 61 -1.73 20.06 5.87
N VAL A 62 -0.52 19.72 5.40
CA VAL A 62 0.04 18.37 5.55
C VAL A 62 0.85 18.18 6.84
N PHE A 63 1.05 19.23 7.64
CA PHE A 63 1.69 19.11 8.96
C PHE A 63 0.66 19.25 10.08
N THR A 64 0.80 18.41 11.10
CA THR A 64 0.07 18.56 12.35
C THR A 64 0.69 19.66 13.22
N GLU A 65 -0.06 20.15 14.21
CA GLU A 65 0.43 21.19 15.13
C GLU A 65 1.71 20.78 15.90
N ASP A 66 1.89 19.49 16.15
CA ASP A 66 3.08 18.93 16.80
C ASP A 66 4.22 18.55 15.82
N GLY A 67 4.07 18.92 14.55
CA GLY A 67 5.11 18.84 13.52
C GLY A 67 5.28 17.48 12.86
N PHE A 68 4.24 16.62 12.88
CA PHE A 68 4.24 15.38 12.11
C PHE A 68 3.65 15.62 10.72
N PHE A 69 4.24 14.96 9.72
CA PHE A 69 3.73 14.92 8.36
C PHE A 69 2.63 13.89 8.21
N ARG A 70 1.52 14.32 7.60
CA ARG A 70 0.35 13.53 7.21
C ARG A 70 0.64 12.80 5.91
N THR A 71 0.86 11.48 5.99
CA THR A 71 1.19 10.68 4.80
C THR A 71 -0.02 10.41 3.89
N GLY A 72 -1.24 10.50 4.43
CA GLY A 72 -2.44 10.05 3.73
C GLY A 72 -2.52 8.52 3.55
N ASP A 73 -1.65 7.77 4.21
CA ASP A 73 -1.63 6.32 4.30
C ASP A 73 -2.17 5.89 5.66
N ALA A 74 -2.99 4.85 5.69
CA ALA A 74 -3.49 4.21 6.90
C ALA A 74 -2.70 2.93 7.21
N GLY A 75 -2.52 2.65 8.49
CA GLY A 75 -1.86 1.45 8.95
C GLY A 75 -1.74 1.35 10.45
N ARG A 76 -0.99 0.36 10.90
CA ARG A 76 -0.75 0.07 12.32
C ARG A 76 0.73 -0.13 12.60
N LEU A 77 1.15 0.24 13.80
CA LEU A 77 2.50 -0.02 14.30
C LEU A 77 2.48 -1.27 15.18
N THR A 78 3.38 -2.22 14.93
CA THR A 78 3.56 -3.41 15.78
C THR A 78 4.34 -3.06 17.05
N GLY A 79 4.28 -3.93 18.06
CA GLY A 79 5.10 -3.79 19.28
C GLY A 79 6.61 -3.82 19.03
N ASN A 80 7.05 -4.25 17.85
CA ASN A 80 8.46 -4.31 17.44
C ASN A 80 8.91 -3.10 16.61
N ASN A 81 8.09 -2.04 16.54
CA ASN A 81 8.30 -0.84 15.74
C ASN A 81 8.32 -1.13 14.22
N GLU A 82 7.50 -2.07 13.76
CA GLU A 82 7.28 -2.35 12.34
C GLU A 82 5.94 -1.77 11.89
N ILE A 83 5.86 -1.32 10.65
CA ILE A 83 4.64 -0.75 10.09
C ILE A 83 3.89 -1.84 9.34
N ILE A 84 2.58 -1.95 9.54
CA ILE A 84 1.68 -2.70 8.66
C ILE A 84 0.83 -1.67 7.93
N LEU A 85 1.05 -1.54 6.63
CA LEU A 85 0.28 -0.66 5.76
C LEU A 85 -1.07 -1.34 5.45
N THR A 86 -2.17 -0.62 5.62
CA THR A 86 -3.51 -1.15 5.32
C THR A 86 -4.06 -0.59 4.01
N GLU A 87 -4.08 0.73 3.85
CA GLU A 87 -4.67 1.38 2.68
C GLU A 87 -4.24 2.84 2.52
N ARG A 88 -4.51 3.42 1.35
CA ARG A 88 -4.42 4.85 1.07
C ARG A 88 -5.75 5.53 1.41
N ILE A 89 -5.74 6.50 2.32
CA ILE A 89 -6.96 7.20 2.79
C ILE A 89 -7.66 7.94 1.63
N LYS A 90 -6.89 8.53 0.70
CA LYS A 90 -7.43 9.29 -0.43
C LYS A 90 -7.79 8.45 -1.65
N ASP A 91 -7.33 7.19 -1.73
CA ASP A 91 -7.54 6.34 -2.91
C ASP A 91 -8.70 5.35 -2.73
N LEU A 92 -9.59 5.61 -1.77
CA LEU A 92 -10.84 4.86 -1.63
C LEU A 92 -11.75 5.13 -2.83
N TYR A 93 -12.05 4.08 -3.59
CA TYR A 93 -13.03 4.16 -4.67
C TYR A 93 -14.42 4.38 -4.13
N LYS A 94 -15.09 5.40 -4.66
CA LYS A 94 -16.51 5.59 -4.41
C LYS A 94 -17.29 5.01 -5.59
N THR A 95 -17.94 3.88 -5.35
CA THR A 95 -18.88 3.32 -6.33
C THR A 95 -20.04 4.30 -6.58
N SER A 96 -20.72 4.17 -7.72
CA SER A 96 -21.89 5.01 -8.04
C SER A 96 -23.08 4.81 -7.08
N ASN A 97 -23.06 3.72 -6.31
CA ASN A 97 -24.01 3.46 -5.22
C ASN A 97 -23.57 4.07 -3.87
N GLY A 98 -22.48 4.84 -3.84
CA GLY A 98 -21.98 5.55 -2.65
C GLY A 98 -21.17 4.71 -1.66
N LYS A 99 -20.84 3.45 -1.99
CA LYS A 99 -19.97 2.60 -1.14
C LYS A 99 -18.50 2.89 -1.40
N TYR A 100 -17.72 2.96 -0.33
CA TYR A 100 -16.27 3.14 -0.35
C TYR A 100 -15.55 1.79 -0.35
N ILE A 101 -14.51 1.67 -1.18
CA ILE A 101 -13.81 0.41 -1.42
C ILE A 101 -12.31 0.69 -1.49
N ALA A 102 -11.52 -0.10 -0.77
CA ALA A 102 -10.07 -0.05 -0.77
C ALA A 102 -9.51 -1.00 -1.86
N PRO A 103 -9.12 -0.52 -3.06
CA PRO A 103 -8.64 -1.38 -4.13
C PRO A 103 -7.37 -2.14 -3.74
N GLN A 104 -6.41 -1.45 -3.12
CA GLN A 104 -5.12 -2.04 -2.71
C GLN A 104 -5.28 -3.23 -1.76
N MET A 105 -6.25 -3.21 -0.86
CA MET A 105 -6.52 -4.33 0.05
C MET A 105 -6.98 -5.57 -0.72
N ILE A 106 -7.84 -5.38 -1.73
CA ILE A 106 -8.32 -6.47 -2.59
C ILE A 106 -7.17 -7.00 -3.44
N GLU A 107 -6.42 -6.11 -4.08
CA GLU A 107 -5.27 -6.47 -4.92
C GLU A 107 -4.23 -7.26 -4.14
N THR A 108 -3.81 -6.75 -2.98
CA THR A 108 -2.78 -7.38 -2.14
C THR A 108 -3.21 -8.79 -1.72
N ARG A 109 -4.47 -8.97 -1.32
CA ARG A 109 -5.00 -10.27 -0.91
C ARG A 109 -5.12 -11.26 -2.07
N MET A 110 -5.44 -10.77 -3.28
CA MET A 110 -5.54 -11.63 -4.45
C MET A 110 -4.16 -12.07 -4.96
N THR A 111 -3.14 -11.20 -4.89
CA THR A 111 -1.76 -11.55 -5.26
C THR A 111 -1.12 -12.60 -4.33
N GLU A 112 -1.74 -12.95 -3.20
CA GLU A 112 -1.34 -14.11 -2.39
C GLU A 112 -1.62 -15.45 -3.09
N ASP A 113 -2.51 -15.47 -4.10
CA ASP A 113 -2.79 -16.65 -4.92
C ASP A 113 -1.67 -16.83 -5.97
N LYS A 114 -1.03 -18.01 -5.96
CA LYS A 114 0.03 -18.37 -6.91
C LYS A 114 -0.38 -18.37 -8.38
N PHE A 115 -1.67 -18.34 -8.69
CA PHE A 115 -2.18 -18.27 -10.07
C PHE A 115 -2.37 -16.83 -10.58
N ILE A 116 -2.18 -15.82 -9.73
CA ILE A 116 -2.33 -14.41 -10.09
C ILE A 116 -0.95 -13.76 -10.12
N ASP A 117 -0.50 -13.34 -11.30
CA ASP A 117 0.76 -12.59 -11.45
C ASP A 117 0.52 -11.11 -11.13
N GLN A 118 -0.52 -10.50 -11.73
CA GLN A 118 -0.88 -9.11 -11.48
C GLN A 118 -2.39 -8.93 -11.43
N ILE A 119 -2.83 -7.94 -10.66
CA ILE A 119 -4.23 -7.55 -10.55
C ILE A 119 -4.35 -6.04 -10.44
N ALA A 120 -5.35 -5.48 -11.12
CA ALA A 120 -5.75 -4.08 -10.98
C ALA A 120 -7.26 -4.02 -10.76
N VAL A 121 -7.67 -3.49 -9.61
CA VAL A 121 -9.09 -3.30 -9.25
C VAL A 121 -9.61 -2.02 -9.92
N ILE A 122 -10.79 -2.11 -10.50
CA ILE A 122 -11.46 -1.03 -11.23
C ILE A 122 -12.85 -0.87 -10.62
N GLY A 123 -13.09 0.22 -9.91
CA GLY A 123 -14.38 0.44 -9.25
C GLY A 123 -14.79 1.91 -9.10
N ASP A 124 -13.90 2.84 -9.40
CA ASP A 124 -14.17 4.27 -9.23
C ASP A 124 -15.29 4.73 -10.17
N GLU A 125 -16.30 5.40 -9.59
CA GLU A 125 -17.53 5.85 -10.26
C GLU A 125 -18.34 4.75 -10.99
N ARG A 126 -18.07 3.47 -10.74
CA ARG A 126 -18.77 2.34 -11.37
C ARG A 126 -19.85 1.74 -10.46
N LYS A 127 -20.84 1.09 -11.09
CA LYS A 127 -21.94 0.39 -10.39
C LYS A 127 -21.47 -0.82 -9.59
N PHE A 128 -20.37 -1.43 -10.03
CA PHE A 128 -19.78 -2.62 -9.43
C PHE A 128 -18.26 -2.55 -9.54
N VAL A 129 -17.59 -3.26 -8.64
CA VAL A 129 -16.14 -3.45 -8.68
C VAL A 129 -15.82 -4.54 -9.68
N SER A 130 -14.81 -4.30 -10.50
CA SER A 130 -14.20 -5.26 -11.41
C SER A 130 -12.71 -5.36 -11.14
N ALA A 131 -12.05 -6.39 -11.67
CA ALA A 131 -10.60 -6.49 -11.63
C ALA A 131 -10.09 -6.96 -12.99
N LEU A 132 -8.98 -6.38 -13.45
CA LEU A 132 -8.18 -6.91 -14.53
C LEU A 132 -7.11 -7.80 -13.90
N ILE A 133 -7.05 -9.07 -14.29
CA ILE A 133 -6.12 -10.05 -13.74
C ILE A 133 -5.22 -10.55 -14.86
N VAL A 134 -3.91 -10.52 -14.62
CA VAL A 134 -2.89 -11.20 -15.42
C VAL A 134 -2.57 -12.52 -14.71
N PRO A 135 -2.86 -13.68 -15.31
CA PRO A 135 -2.58 -14.96 -14.68
C PRO A 135 -1.09 -15.31 -14.68
N ASP A 136 -0.65 -16.05 -13.67
CA ASP A 136 0.67 -16.70 -13.70
C ASP A 136 0.62 -17.91 -14.63
N PHE A 137 1.11 -17.71 -15.86
CA PHE A 137 1.15 -18.76 -16.87
C PHE A 137 2.09 -19.91 -16.53
N GLY A 138 3.10 -19.71 -15.68
CA GLY A 138 4.01 -20.78 -15.24
C GLY A 138 3.27 -21.78 -14.36
N HIS A 139 2.64 -21.29 -13.30
CA HIS A 139 1.83 -22.08 -12.38
C HIS A 139 0.62 -22.70 -13.07
N LEU A 140 -0.04 -21.97 -13.99
CA LEU A 140 -1.17 -22.50 -14.75
C LEU A 140 -0.79 -23.64 -15.69
N LYS A 141 0.34 -23.52 -16.42
CA LYS A 141 0.82 -24.61 -17.29
C LYS A 141 1.15 -25.86 -16.50
N GLN A 142 1.82 -25.70 -15.35
CA GLN A 142 2.10 -26.82 -14.47
C GLN A 142 0.81 -27.50 -13.99
N TYR A 143 -0.16 -26.71 -13.52
CA TYR A 143 -1.47 -27.23 -13.10
C TYR A 143 -2.18 -27.98 -14.24
N ALA A 144 -2.17 -27.41 -15.44
CA ALA A 144 -2.80 -28.01 -16.61
C ALA A 144 -2.13 -29.33 -17.02
N LEU A 145 -0.79 -29.43 -16.96
CA LEU A 145 -0.06 -30.68 -17.19
C LEU A 145 -0.44 -31.76 -16.16
N GLU A 146 -0.51 -31.40 -14.88
CA GLU A 146 -0.89 -32.32 -13.80
C GLU A 146 -2.33 -32.85 -13.97
N HIS A 147 -3.22 -32.03 -14.52
CA HIS A 147 -4.64 -32.36 -14.69
C HIS A 147 -5.02 -32.78 -16.12
N GLN A 148 -4.02 -33.00 -16.99
CA GLN A 148 -4.22 -33.39 -18.41
C GLN A 148 -5.09 -32.41 -19.21
N ILE A 149 -5.02 -31.11 -18.89
CA ILE A 149 -5.71 -30.04 -19.59
C ILE A 149 -4.85 -29.58 -20.78
N PRO A 150 -5.39 -29.50 -22.00
CA PRO A 150 -4.65 -29.05 -23.18
C PRO A 150 -4.16 -27.60 -23.02
N CYS A 151 -2.87 -27.36 -23.20
CA CYS A 151 -2.25 -26.03 -23.15
C CYS A 151 -1.84 -25.62 -24.57
N GLY A 152 -2.53 -24.65 -25.18
CA GLY A 152 -2.27 -24.24 -26.57
C GLY A 152 -1.49 -22.93 -26.71
N SER A 153 -2.02 -21.85 -26.13
CA SER A 153 -1.44 -20.49 -26.18
C SER A 153 -1.59 -19.80 -24.82
N ASN A 154 -0.82 -18.74 -24.62
CA ASN A 154 -0.99 -17.80 -23.51
C ASN A 154 -1.87 -16.60 -23.89
N GLU A 155 -2.31 -16.53 -25.15
CA GLU A 155 -3.23 -15.53 -25.71
C GLU A 155 -4.69 -15.88 -25.45
#